data_AF-A0A388LWL3-F1
#
_entry.id   AF-A0A388LWL3-F1
#
_cell.length_a   1.000
_cell.length_b   1.000
_cell.length_c   1.000
_cell.angle_alpha   90.00
_cell.angle_beta   90.00
_cell.angle_gamma   90.00
#
_symmetry.space_group_name_H-M   'P 1'
#
loop_
_entity.id
_entity.type
_entity.pdbx_description
1 polymer ?
#
loop_
_entity_poly.entity_id
_entity_poly.type
_entity_poly.pdbx_seq_one_letter_code
_entity_poly.pdbx_strand_id
1 'polypeptide(L)'
;MLAYRWLLLQGNNAYIFPGIGLGCIISTTRRLRDEMFIAAAEALAEQVTDADRKVGRIYPPFSKIRTISAHIAKAVAVKSYELGLAAKWPRPDNLLALAKSSMYNPRYRPIR
;
A
#
# COMPACT_ATOMS: atom_id res chain seq x y z
N MET A 1 -4.45 35.07 18.82
CA MET A 1 -4.03 34.73 17.45
C MET A 1 -3.69 33.24 17.42
N LEU A 2 -4.63 32.38 17.01
CA LEU A 2 -4.40 30.93 16.92
C LEU A 2 -3.53 30.67 15.68
N ALA A 3 -2.27 30.31 15.90
CA ALA A 3 -1.38 29.92 14.81
C ALA A 3 -1.90 28.61 14.20
N TYR A 4 -2.50 28.68 13.01
CA TYR A 4 -2.82 27.51 12.22
C TYR A 4 -1.51 26.85 11.79
N ARG A 5 -1.11 25.81 12.51
CA ARG A 5 0.11 25.05 12.25
C ARG A 5 -0.15 24.05 11.13
N TRP A 6 0.05 24.50 9.89
CA TRP A 6 0.02 23.66 8.71
C TRP A 6 1.19 22.67 8.76
N LEU A 7 0.88 21.37 8.80
CA LEU A 7 1.88 20.31 8.73
C LEU A 7 2.21 20.06 7.26
N LEU A 8 3.34 20.61 6.80
CA LEU A 8 3.88 20.31 5.47
C LEU A 8 4.20 18.82 5.37
N LEU A 9 3.61 18.16 4.38
CA LEU A 9 3.83 16.74 4.10
C LEU A 9 4.79 16.55 2.94
N GLN A 10 5.39 15.37 2.87
CA GLN A 10 6.20 14.96 1.72
C GLN A 10 5.40 14.01 0.83
N GLY A 11 5.28 14.35 -0.46
CA GLY A 11 4.86 13.43 -1.52
C GLY A 11 5.98 12.45 -1.88
N ASN A 12 6.44 11.68 -0.89
CA ASN A 12 7.57 10.77 -1.04
C ASN A 12 7.12 9.44 -1.67
N ASN A 13 7.88 8.93 -2.63
CA ASN A 13 7.61 7.63 -3.27
C ASN A 13 7.64 6.45 -2.27
N ALA A 14 8.21 6.64 -1.07
CA ALA A 14 8.16 5.71 0.05
C ALA A 14 6.74 5.28 0.45
N TYR A 15 5.71 6.06 0.12
CA TYR A 15 4.32 5.63 0.28
C TYR A 15 3.90 4.54 -0.71
N ILE A 16 4.47 4.53 -1.91
CA ILE A 16 3.97 3.77 -3.06
C ILE A 16 4.80 2.53 -3.34
N PHE A 17 6.12 2.67 -3.50
CA PHE A 17 6.96 1.58 -4.01
C PHE A 17 6.91 0.29 -3.15
N PRO A 18 6.84 0.33 -1.80
CA PRO A 18 6.78 -0.89 -1.00
C PRO A 18 5.49 -1.67 -1.25
N GLY A 19 4.37 -0.95 -1.38
CA GLY A 19 3.07 -1.54 -1.66
C GLY A 19 2.98 -2.12 -3.06
N ILE A 20 3.47 -1.40 -4.08
CA ILE A 20 3.53 -1.92 -5.46
C ILE A 20 4.38 -3.19 -5.52
N GLY A 21 5.59 -3.15 -4.98
CA GLY A 21 6.49 -4.30 -4.99
C GLY A 21 5.86 -5.53 -4.31
N LEU A 22 5.29 -5.36 -3.12
CA LEU A 22 4.61 -6.44 -2.43
C LEU A 22 3.40 -6.97 -3.21
N GLY A 23 2.57 -6.08 -3.79
CA GLY A 23 1.42 -6.44 -4.61
C GLY A 23 1.81 -7.30 -5.82
N CYS A 24 2.89 -6.95 -6.51
CA CYS A 24 3.45 -7.73 -7.60
C CYS A 24 3.95 -9.10 -7.14
N ILE A 25 4.63 -9.17 -5.99
CA ILE A 25 5.15 -10.42 -5.43
C ILE A 25 4.01 -11.37 -5.05
N ILE A 26 3.02 -10.91 -4.28
CA ILE A 26 1.94 -11.79 -3.77
C ILE A 26 1.00 -12.30 -4.85
N SER A 27 0.93 -11.63 -6.00
CA SER A 27 0.15 -12.03 -7.18
C SER A 27 1.00 -12.73 -8.25
N THR A 28 2.32 -12.77 -8.08
CA THR A 28 3.27 -13.24 -9.10
C THR A 28 3.02 -12.54 -10.44
N THR A 29 2.95 -11.21 -10.40
CA THR A 29 2.70 -10.36 -11.57
C THR A 29 3.84 -10.48 -12.58
N ARG A 30 3.52 -10.76 -13.84
CA ARG A 30 4.53 -10.92 -14.91
C ARG A 30 5.07 -9.60 -15.46
N ARG A 31 4.22 -8.57 -15.55
CA ARG A 31 4.58 -7.24 -16.07
C ARG A 31 3.78 -6.19 -15.33
N LEU A 32 4.44 -5.09 -14.96
CA LEU A 32 3.78 -3.93 -14.38
C LEU A 32 3.16 -3.08 -15.49
N ARG A 33 1.99 -2.50 -15.23
CA ARG A 33 1.26 -1.61 -16.16
C ARG A 33 0.85 -0.33 -15.45
N ASP A 34 0.58 0.72 -16.21
CA ASP A 34 0.24 2.06 -15.71
C ASP A 34 -1.02 2.04 -14.84
N GLU A 35 -2.00 1.22 -15.19
CA GLU A 35 -3.24 1.02 -14.43
C GLU A 35 -2.96 0.49 -13.01
N MET A 36 -1.85 -0.22 -12.79
CA MET A 36 -1.45 -0.69 -11.47
C MET A 36 -0.85 0.44 -10.63
N PHE A 37 -0.19 1.42 -11.24
CA PHE A 37 0.25 2.63 -10.56
C PHE A 37 -0.93 3.54 -10.20
N ILE A 38 -1.91 3.65 -11.08
CA ILE A 38 -3.17 4.37 -10.81
C ILE A 38 -3.89 3.74 -9.61
N ALA A 39 -4.06 2.40 -9.63
CA ALA A 39 -4.66 1.68 -8.51
C ALA A 39 -3.88 1.87 -7.19
N ALA A 40 -2.55 1.99 -7.24
CA ALA A 40 -1.74 2.29 -6.06
C ALA A 40 -1.97 3.72 -5.54
N ALA A 41 -2.08 4.70 -6.42
CA ALA A 41 -2.35 6.09 -6.06
C ALA A 41 -3.74 6.27 -5.45
N GLU A 42 -4.77 5.63 -6.03
CA GLU A 42 -6.13 5.60 -5.50
C GLU A 42 -6.16 4.96 -4.10
N ALA A 43 -5.52 3.79 -3.95
CA ALA A 43 -5.44 3.11 -2.66
C ALA A 43 -4.71 3.94 -1.58
N LEU A 44 -3.70 4.73 -1.94
CA LEU A 44 -3.05 5.68 -1.02
C LEU A 44 -4.00 6.81 -0.62
N ALA A 45 -4.73 7.39 -1.58
CA ALA A 45 -5.67 8.47 -1.32
C ALA A 45 -6.81 8.03 -0.39
N GLU A 46 -7.28 6.79 -0.51
CA GLU A 46 -8.29 6.19 0.38
C GLU A 46 -7.80 6.05 1.84
N GLN A 47 -6.49 6.06 2.10
CA GLN A 47 -5.96 6.00 3.47
C GLN A 47 -5.96 7.35 4.19
N VAL A 48 -6.26 8.46 3.50
CA VAL A 48 -6.35 9.80 4.09
C VAL A 48 -7.69 9.97 4.78
N THR A 49 -7.68 10.09 6.10
CA THR A 49 -8.90 10.24 6.90
C THR A 49 -9.43 11.68 6.91
N ASP A 50 -10.69 11.88 7.26
CA ASP A 50 -11.24 13.24 7.46
C ASP A 50 -10.49 14.02 8.55
N ALA A 51 -9.99 13.33 9.57
CA ALA A 51 -9.16 13.93 10.61
C ALA A 51 -7.82 14.44 10.03
N ASP A 52 -7.22 13.70 9.09
CA ASP A 52 -6.03 14.15 8.38
C ASP A 52 -6.34 15.40 7.54
N ARG A 53 -7.44 15.38 6.77
CA ARG A 53 -7.87 16.53 5.95
C ARG A 53 -8.12 17.78 6.78
N LYS A 54 -8.76 17.65 7.95
CA LYS A 54 -9.05 18.77 8.88
C LYS A 54 -7.79 19.49 9.38
N VAL A 55 -6.64 18.81 9.43
CA VAL A 55 -5.34 19.41 9.80
C VAL A 55 -4.47 19.72 8.58
N GLY A 56 -5.07 19.77 7.38
CA GLY A 56 -4.40 20.12 6.13
C GLY A 56 -3.54 19.02 5.51
N ARG A 57 -3.72 17.76 5.91
CA ARG A 57 -2.94 16.64 5.36
C ARG A 57 -3.59 16.06 4.11
N ILE A 58 -2.79 15.95 3.05
CA ILE A 58 -3.14 15.28 1.78
C ILE A 58 -2.56 13.85 1.66
N TYR A 59 -1.68 13.46 2.60
CA TYR A 59 -1.17 12.10 2.75
C TYR A 59 -1.44 11.59 4.16
N PRO A 60 -1.66 10.27 4.34
CA PRO A 60 -1.83 9.69 5.66
C PRO A 60 -0.52 9.76 6.48
N PRO A 61 -0.58 9.65 7.81
CA PRO A 61 0.62 9.64 8.66
C PRO A 61 1.55 8.47 8.33
N PHE A 62 2.86 8.74 8.23
CA PHE A 62 3.87 7.72 7.93
C PHE A 62 3.95 6.61 9.00
N SER A 63 3.52 6.86 10.24
CA SER A 63 3.42 5.82 11.28
C SER A 63 2.49 4.66 10.88
N LYS A 64 1.59 4.87 9.91
CA LYS A 64 0.69 3.85 9.35
C LYS A 64 1.26 3.16 8.10
N ILE A 65 2.53 3.38 7.74
CA ILE A 65 3.10 2.96 6.44
C ILE A 65 2.95 1.47 6.12
N ARG A 66 3.01 0.59 7.12
CA ARG A 66 2.79 -0.85 6.91
C ARG A 66 1.34 -1.16 6.51
N THR A 67 0.37 -0.52 7.16
CA THR A 67 -1.04 -0.66 6.79
C THR A 67 -1.29 -0.07 5.41
N ILE A 68 -0.77 1.13 5.14
CA ILE A 68 -0.88 1.78 3.82
C ILE A 68 -0.30 0.89 2.72
N SER A 69 0.90 0.35 2.93
CA SER A 69 1.56 -0.56 1.98
C SER A 69 0.76 -1.84 1.74
N ALA A 70 0.07 -2.38 2.75
CA ALA A 70 -0.77 -3.56 2.59
C ALA A 70 -2.03 -3.28 1.74
N HIS A 71 -2.64 -2.10 1.92
CA HIS A 71 -3.78 -1.67 1.10
C HIS A 71 -3.38 -1.42 -0.35
N ILE A 72 -2.23 -0.76 -0.58
CA ILE A 72 -1.67 -0.59 -1.92
C ILE A 72 -1.35 -1.95 -2.55
N ALA A 73 -0.70 -2.85 -1.81
CA ALA A 73 -0.38 -4.20 -2.30
C ALA A 73 -1.63 -4.99 -2.70
N LYS A 74 -2.71 -4.89 -1.91
CA LYS A 74 -4.02 -5.46 -2.25
C LYS A 74 -4.52 -4.88 -3.58
N ALA A 75 -4.56 -3.56 -3.73
CA ALA A 75 -5.08 -2.90 -4.93
C ALA A 75 -4.29 -3.28 -6.19
N VAL A 76 -2.96 -3.27 -6.08
CA VAL A 76 -2.04 -3.67 -7.16
C VAL A 76 -2.23 -5.14 -7.53
N ALA A 77 -2.34 -6.04 -6.54
CA ALA A 77 -2.61 -7.44 -6.79
C ALA A 77 -3.96 -7.66 -7.46
N VAL A 78 -5.03 -6.98 -6.99
CA VAL A 78 -6.36 -7.01 -7.62
C VAL A 78 -6.28 -6.59 -9.08
N LYS A 79 -5.65 -5.46 -9.37
CA LYS A 79 -5.49 -4.96 -10.75
C LYS A 79 -4.69 -5.93 -11.62
N SER A 80 -3.67 -6.59 -11.06
CA SER A 80 -2.91 -7.62 -11.77
C SER A 80 -3.76 -8.83 -12.17
N TYR A 81 -4.68 -9.28 -11.31
CA TYR A 81 -5.64 -10.35 -11.65
C TYR A 81 -6.63 -9.88 -12.72
N GLU A 82 -7.17 -8.67 -12.61
CA GLU A 82 -8.11 -8.10 -13.58
C GLU A 82 -7.50 -7.98 -14.99
N LEU A 83 -6.22 -7.61 -15.07
CA LEU A 83 -5.48 -7.49 -16.33
C LEU A 83 -4.95 -8.84 -16.87
N GLY A 84 -5.18 -9.96 -16.17
CA GLY A 84 -4.66 -11.27 -16.56
C GLY A 84 -3.14 -11.40 -16.45
N LEU A 85 -2.50 -10.56 -15.63
CA LEU A 85 -1.04 -10.51 -15.47
C LEU A 85 -0.53 -11.30 -14.26
N ALA A 86 -1.44 -11.67 -13.34
CA ALA A 86 -1.15 -12.47 -12.17
C ALA A 86 -0.97 -13.96 -12.55
N ALA A 87 0.16 -14.54 -12.14
CA ALA A 87 0.45 -15.95 -12.38
C ALA A 87 0.13 -16.86 -11.18
N LYS A 88 -0.15 -16.30 -10.00
CA LYS A 88 -0.50 -17.09 -8.82
C LYS A 88 -1.95 -17.56 -8.90
N TRP A 89 -2.17 -18.88 -8.94
CA TRP A 89 -3.51 -19.48 -8.98
C TRP A 89 -3.64 -20.64 -7.98
N PRO A 90 -4.83 -20.85 -7.39
CA PRO A 90 -6.04 -20.00 -7.51
C PRO A 90 -5.84 -18.61 -6.88
N ARG A 91 -6.64 -17.62 -7.32
CA ARG A 91 -6.62 -16.28 -6.71
C ARG A 91 -7.01 -16.39 -5.23
N PRO A 92 -6.19 -15.90 -4.29
CA PRO A 92 -6.55 -15.88 -2.88
C PRO A 92 -7.78 -15.00 -2.61
N ASP A 93 -8.71 -15.47 -1.77
CA ASP A 93 -9.94 -14.75 -1.45
C ASP A 93 -9.66 -13.41 -0.75
N ASN A 94 -8.69 -13.39 0.16
CA ASN A 94 -8.34 -12.21 0.95
C ASN A 94 -6.91 -11.74 0.68
N LEU A 95 -6.75 -10.94 -0.38
CA LEU A 95 -5.47 -10.35 -0.77
C LEU A 95 -4.89 -9.39 0.27
N LEU A 96 -5.72 -8.74 1.08
CA LEU A 96 -5.25 -7.84 2.15
C LEU A 96 -4.61 -8.63 3.30
N ALA A 97 -5.26 -9.73 3.72
CA ALA A 97 -4.71 -10.64 4.73
C ALA A 97 -3.40 -11.27 4.23
N LEU A 98 -3.39 -11.72 2.96
CA LEU A 98 -2.18 -12.23 2.33
C LEU A 98 -1.06 -11.19 2.36
N ALA A 99 -1.30 -9.96 1.91
CA ALA A 99 -0.31 -8.89 1.93
C ALA A 99 0.26 -8.68 3.35
N LYS A 100 -0.59 -8.59 4.38
CA LYS A 100 -0.15 -8.43 5.78
C LYS A 100 0.72 -9.61 6.25
N SER A 101 0.32 -10.84 5.95
CA SER A 101 1.07 -12.05 6.33
C SER A 101 2.39 -12.22 5.58
N SER A 102 2.49 -11.67 4.36
CA SER A 102 3.70 -11.74 3.53
C SER A 102 4.76 -10.70 3.92
N MET A 103 4.43 -9.72 4.76
CA MET A 103 5.40 -8.73 5.22
C MET A 103 6.38 -9.32 6.24
N TYR A 104 7.67 -9.07 6.04
CA TYR A 104 8.70 -9.44 7.01
C TYR A 104 8.40 -8.89 8.41
N ASN A 105 8.61 -9.73 9.42
CA ASN A 105 8.52 -9.40 10.83
C ASN A 105 9.94 -9.32 11.42
N PRO A 106 10.39 -8.14 11.88
CA PRO A 106 11.75 -7.93 12.38
C PRO A 106 11.97 -8.48 13.80
N ARG A 107 10.99 -9.17 14.41
CA ARG A 107 11.20 -9.83 15.71
C ARG A 107 12.24 -10.93 15.57
N TYR A 108 13.24 -10.90 16.44
CA TYR A 108 14.25 -11.95 16.52
C TYR A 108 13.58 -13.31 16.70
N ARG A 109 14.08 -14.29 15.94
CA ARG A 109 13.74 -15.69 16.15
C ARG A 109 14.65 -16.25 17.24
N PRO A 110 14.17 -17.19 18.07
CA PRO A 110 15.05 -17.93 18.97
C PRO A 110 16.16 -18.59 18.17
N ILE A 111 17.41 -18.37 18.58
CA ILE A 111 18.57 -19.06 18.03
C ILE A 111 18.60 -20.44 18.69
N ARG A 112 18.69 -21.49 17.88
CA ARG A 112 18.84 -22.88 18.33
C ARG A 112 20.30 -23.26 18.33
#